data_AF-A0A8J4WXZ0-F1
#
_entry.id   AF-A0A8J4WXZ0-F1
#
_cell.length_a   1.000
_cell.length_b   1.000
_cell.length_c   1.000
_cell.angle_alpha   90.00
_cell.angle_beta   90.00
_cell.angle_gamma   90.00
#
_symmetry.space_group_name_H-M   'P 1'
#
loop_
_entity.id
_entity.type
_entity.pdbx_description
1 polymer ?
#
loop_
_entity_poly.entity_id
_entity_poly.type
_entity_poly.pdbx_seq_one_letter_code
_entity_poly.pdbx_strand_id
1 'polypeptide(L)'
;MIRVDGPSHGAFQYETVQVVENGPVLRDMAFSADQQFLYVMSETQLTRVPVEACEQYSSCSECLGSGDPHCGWCVLHSMCTRKEKCERSSEPRRFTSDIKQCVRLSVHPSNISVSQYSVTLILEAHNVPELSAGVNCTFEDLAEMDGLVEGNRITCISPAEKEVPRIVVEQGDHQIVQLYLKSKETGLAFANTSFVFYNCSVHKS
;
A
#
# COMPACT_ATOMS: atom_id res chain seq x y z
N MET A 1 -2.74 10.78 -30.09
CA MET A 1 -2.03 9.56 -29.67
C MET A 1 -0.56 9.73 -30.06
N ILE A 2 0.32 9.97 -29.09
CA ILE A 2 1.76 10.03 -29.35
C ILE A 2 2.23 8.58 -29.34
N ARG A 3 2.52 8.01 -30.52
CA ARG A 3 3.14 6.68 -30.64
C ARG A 3 4.64 6.86 -30.77
N VAL A 4 5.39 6.13 -29.96
CA VAL A 4 6.85 5.98 -30.08
C VAL A 4 7.11 4.52 -30.43
N ASP A 5 7.26 4.22 -31.71
CA ASP A 5 7.72 2.89 -32.15
C ASP A 5 9.26 2.87 -32.09
N GLY A 6 9.82 2.13 -31.14
CA GLY A 6 11.28 1.95 -30.96
C GLY A 6 11.64 0.49 -30.67
N PRO A 7 12.82 -0.01 -31.11
CA PRO A 7 13.17 -1.43 -31.10
C PRO A 7 13.43 -1.97 -29.69
N SER A 8 13.52 -3.30 -29.57
CA SER A 8 13.38 -4.20 -28.40
C SER A 8 14.15 -3.92 -27.09
N HIS A 9 14.80 -2.77 -26.93
CA HIS A 9 15.18 -2.11 -25.68
C HIS A 9 14.65 -0.66 -25.71
N GLY A 10 13.33 -0.53 -25.87
CA GLY A 10 12.65 0.73 -26.18
C GLY A 10 12.10 1.43 -24.94
N ALA A 11 11.91 2.74 -25.02
CA ALA A 11 11.11 3.49 -24.06
C ALA A 11 9.66 2.98 -24.12
N PHE A 12 9.08 2.65 -22.96
CA PHE A 12 7.70 2.18 -22.87
C PHE A 12 6.79 3.34 -22.52
N GLN A 13 5.69 3.46 -23.26
CA GLN A 13 4.60 4.36 -22.90
C GLN A 13 3.87 3.77 -21.68
N TYR A 14 3.94 4.45 -20.54
CA TYR A 14 3.28 4.00 -19.30
C TYR A 14 1.84 4.53 -19.17
N GLU A 15 1.52 5.69 -19.77
CA GLU A 15 0.19 6.31 -19.64
C GLU A 15 -0.21 7.12 -20.90
N THR A 16 -1.52 7.32 -21.09
CA THR A 16 -2.09 8.32 -22.01
C THR A 16 -3.16 9.12 -21.30
N VAL A 17 -2.95 10.43 -21.19
CA VAL A 17 -3.92 11.35 -20.59
C VAL A 17 -4.69 12.07 -21.70
N GLN A 18 -6.02 12.17 -21.54
CA GLN A 18 -6.82 13.03 -22.39
C GLN A 18 -6.73 14.48 -21.90
N VAL A 19 -6.20 15.37 -22.74
CA VAL A 19 -5.88 16.76 -22.36
C VAL A 19 -6.88 17.77 -22.92
N VAL A 20 -7.59 17.40 -23.99
CA VAL A 20 -8.55 18.23 -24.72
C VAL A 20 -9.71 17.32 -25.14
N GLU A 21 -10.96 17.75 -24.92
CA GLU A 21 -12.15 16.95 -25.30
C GLU A 21 -12.31 16.83 -26.82
N ASN A 22 -12.06 17.92 -27.55
CA ASN A 22 -12.22 17.99 -29.01
C ASN A 22 -11.10 18.81 -29.64
N GLY A 23 -10.48 18.26 -30.69
CA GLY A 23 -9.47 18.94 -31.50
C GLY A 23 -8.02 18.49 -31.21
N PRO A 24 -7.07 18.91 -32.08
CA PRO A 24 -5.67 18.53 -31.94
C PRO A 24 -4.96 19.32 -30.85
N VAL A 25 -3.94 18.70 -30.25
CA VAL A 25 -2.95 19.37 -29.41
C VAL A 25 -1.93 20.08 -30.31
N LEU A 26 -1.65 21.35 -30.02
CA LEU A 26 -0.66 22.15 -30.74
C LEU A 26 0.77 21.75 -30.35
N ARG A 27 1.74 22.12 -31.18
CA ARG A 27 3.16 21.78 -30.97
C ARG A 27 3.77 22.48 -29.75
N ASP A 28 3.23 23.65 -29.41
CA ASP A 28 3.75 24.45 -28.32
C ASP A 28 3.36 23.83 -26.98
N MET A 29 4.36 23.27 -26.32
CA MET A 29 4.29 22.73 -24.98
C MET A 29 5.46 23.27 -24.16
N ALA A 30 5.23 23.55 -22.89
CA ALA A 30 6.28 24.02 -22.01
C ALA A 30 6.11 23.41 -20.62
N PHE A 31 7.23 23.04 -20.01
CA PHE A 31 7.24 22.67 -18.59
C PHE A 31 7.08 23.92 -17.72
N SER A 32 6.44 23.77 -16.57
CA SER A 32 6.56 24.71 -15.47
C SER A 32 8.02 24.83 -15.01
N ALA A 33 8.37 25.94 -14.36
CA ALA A 33 9.75 26.17 -13.89
C ALA A 33 10.27 25.09 -12.93
N ASP A 34 9.37 24.49 -12.14
CA ASP A 34 9.64 23.39 -11.20
C ASP A 34 9.48 22.00 -11.82
N GLN A 35 9.21 21.92 -13.13
CA GLN A 35 8.98 20.69 -13.89
C GLN A 35 7.89 19.77 -13.31
N GLN A 36 6.96 20.31 -12.52
CA GLN A 36 5.83 19.53 -11.97
C GLN A 36 4.66 19.45 -12.95
N PHE A 37 4.57 20.39 -13.89
CA PHE A 37 3.48 20.47 -14.86
C PHE A 37 3.99 20.66 -16.28
N LEU A 38 3.25 20.10 -17.23
CA LEU A 38 3.35 20.39 -18.65
C LEU A 38 2.14 21.24 -19.07
N TYR A 39 2.40 22.42 -19.58
CA TYR A 39 1.39 23.25 -20.22
C TYR A 39 1.21 22.78 -21.66
N VAL A 40 -0.02 22.36 -21.98
CA VAL A 40 -0.40 21.81 -23.27
C VAL A 40 -1.49 22.67 -23.86
N MET A 41 -1.27 23.15 -25.09
CA MET A 41 -2.17 24.09 -25.76
C MET A 41 -2.99 23.40 -26.85
N SER A 42 -4.25 23.80 -26.98
CA SER A 42 -5.10 23.55 -28.15
C SER A 42 -5.54 24.89 -28.76
N GLU A 43 -6.30 24.85 -29.85
CA GLU A 43 -6.90 26.07 -30.44
C GLU A 43 -7.87 26.77 -29.48
N THR A 44 -8.46 26.05 -28.53
CA THR A 44 -9.57 26.54 -27.69
C THR A 44 -9.22 26.67 -26.21
N GLN A 45 -8.14 26.02 -25.73
CA GLN A 45 -7.78 26.02 -24.32
C GLN A 45 -6.29 25.79 -24.06
N LEU A 46 -5.84 26.23 -22.89
CA LEU A 46 -4.53 25.88 -22.33
C LEU A 46 -4.76 25.00 -21.10
N THR A 47 -4.30 23.75 -21.16
CA THR A 47 -4.44 22.78 -20.07
C THR A 47 -3.10 22.63 -19.33
N ARG A 48 -3.14 22.69 -18.01
CA ARG A 48 -1.98 22.38 -17.15
C ARG A 48 -2.05 20.91 -16.71
N VAL A 49 -1.19 20.07 -17.27
CA VAL A 49 -1.15 18.62 -17.03
C VAL A 49 -0.05 18.31 -16.02
N PRO A 50 -0.32 17.59 -14.92
CA PRO A 50 0.76 17.14 -14.02
C PRO A 50 1.67 16.13 -14.73
N VAL A 51 2.98 16.22 -14.49
CA VAL A 51 3.96 15.30 -15.12
C VAL A 51 3.84 13.87 -14.61
N GLU A 52 3.40 13.72 -13.36
CA GLU A 52 3.10 12.43 -12.73
C GLU A 52 1.79 12.51 -11.97
N ALA A 53 1.13 11.37 -11.85
CA ALA A 53 -0.06 11.20 -11.03
C ALA A 53 0.06 9.91 -10.21
N CYS A 54 1.20 9.72 -9.54
CA CYS A 54 1.51 8.50 -8.78
C CYS A 54 0.45 8.16 -7.74
N GLU A 55 -0.15 9.17 -7.12
CA GLU A 55 -1.21 9.03 -6.11
C GLU A 55 -2.47 8.31 -6.63
N GLN A 56 -2.60 8.11 -7.95
CA GLN A 56 -3.65 7.28 -8.55
C GLN A 56 -3.53 5.79 -8.19
N TYR A 57 -2.34 5.32 -7.81
CA TYR A 57 -2.09 3.92 -7.50
C TYR A 57 -2.21 3.65 -5.99
N SER A 58 -3.10 2.72 -5.64
CA SER A 58 -3.49 2.44 -4.25
C SER A 58 -2.65 1.36 -3.56
N SER A 59 -1.89 0.60 -4.33
CA SER A 59 -1.05 -0.49 -3.83
C SER A 59 0.37 -0.43 -4.40
N CYS A 60 1.32 -1.01 -3.68
CA CYS A 60 2.72 -1.11 -4.13
C CYS A 60 2.83 -1.83 -5.49
N SER A 61 2.04 -2.88 -5.70
CA SER A 61 1.99 -3.63 -6.95
C SER A 61 1.46 -2.81 -8.13
N GLU A 62 0.43 -1.99 -7.93
CA GLU A 62 -0.09 -1.09 -8.97
C GLU A 62 0.91 0.03 -9.26
N CYS A 63 1.45 0.65 -8.21
CA CYS A 63 2.40 1.74 -8.28
C CYS A 63 3.64 1.36 -9.09
N LEU A 64 4.28 0.26 -8.73
CA LEU A 64 5.54 -0.20 -9.34
C LEU A 64 5.29 -1.03 -10.61
N GLY A 65 4.07 -1.54 -10.79
CA GLY A 65 3.62 -2.20 -12.01
C GLY A 65 3.26 -1.24 -13.13
N SER A 66 3.01 0.04 -12.83
CA SER A 66 2.69 1.08 -13.83
C SER A 66 3.83 1.32 -14.82
N GLY A 67 5.08 1.15 -14.38
CA GLY A 67 6.26 1.50 -15.15
C GLY A 67 6.52 3.01 -15.26
N ASP A 68 5.77 3.86 -14.55
CA ASP A 68 6.05 5.29 -14.49
C ASP A 68 7.38 5.52 -13.72
N PRO A 69 8.42 6.07 -14.38
CA PRO A 69 9.73 6.27 -13.76
C PRO A 69 9.75 7.32 -12.64
N HIS A 70 8.69 8.13 -12.52
CA HIS A 70 8.57 9.10 -11.43
C HIS A 70 8.00 8.47 -10.16
N CYS A 71 7.35 7.31 -10.27
CA CYS A 71 6.60 6.71 -9.20
C CYS A 71 7.43 5.68 -8.42
N GLY A 72 7.31 5.73 -7.11
CA GLY A 72 7.73 4.67 -6.23
C GLY A 72 6.87 4.59 -4.98
N TRP A 73 7.06 3.52 -4.22
CA TRP A 73 6.25 3.24 -3.04
C TRP A 73 6.92 3.78 -1.79
N CYS A 74 6.25 4.72 -1.10
CA CYS A 74 6.66 5.24 0.20
C CYS A 74 6.13 4.32 1.31
N VAL A 75 7.00 3.43 1.82
CA VAL A 75 6.59 2.23 2.56
C VAL A 75 5.73 2.56 3.78
N LEU A 76 6.20 3.37 4.73
CA LEU A 76 5.45 3.66 5.97
C LEU A 76 4.27 4.62 5.79
N HIS A 77 4.19 5.31 4.65
CA HIS A 77 3.05 6.15 4.30
C HIS A 77 2.00 5.40 3.48
N SER A 78 2.31 4.16 3.06
CA SER A 78 1.44 3.32 2.23
C SER A 78 0.89 4.06 1.00
N MET A 79 1.75 4.81 0.32
CA MET A 79 1.35 5.63 -0.82
C MET A 79 2.36 5.56 -1.97
N CYS A 80 1.84 5.70 -3.18
CA CYS A 80 2.64 5.84 -4.38
C CYS A 80 2.94 7.31 -4.65
N THR A 81 4.22 7.68 -4.75
CA THR A 81 4.63 9.08 -4.86
C THR A 81 6.03 9.21 -5.47
N ARG A 82 6.48 10.44 -5.71
CA ARG A 82 7.86 10.72 -6.10
C ARG A 82 8.79 10.59 -4.90
N LYS A 83 10.05 10.27 -5.17
CA LYS A 83 11.06 10.08 -4.11
C LYS A 83 11.19 11.30 -3.20
N GLU A 84 11.16 12.50 -3.76
CA GLU A 84 11.24 13.78 -3.08
C GLU A 84 10.02 14.12 -2.22
N LYS A 85 8.86 13.53 -2.50
CA LYS A 85 7.62 13.69 -1.72
C LYS A 85 7.51 12.65 -0.60
N CYS A 86 8.31 11.59 -0.61
CA CYS A 86 8.36 10.60 0.45
C CYS A 86 9.32 11.04 1.56
N GLU A 87 8.79 11.31 2.75
CA GLU A 87 9.60 11.69 3.91
C GLU A 87 10.62 10.60 4.24
N ARG A 88 11.88 11.00 4.48
CA ARG A 88 13.00 10.09 4.80
C ARG A 88 13.26 9.03 3.72
N SER A 89 12.93 9.30 2.46
CA SER A 89 13.14 8.36 1.33
C SER A 89 14.58 7.92 1.07
N SER A 90 15.57 8.62 1.63
CA SER A 90 16.99 8.27 1.55
C SER A 90 17.39 7.12 2.49
N GLU A 91 16.59 6.83 3.51
CA GLU A 91 16.85 5.76 4.47
C GLU A 91 16.55 4.37 3.88
N PRO A 92 17.23 3.31 4.35
CA PRO A 92 17.05 1.97 3.83
C PRO A 92 15.59 1.50 3.89
N ARG A 93 15.07 1.00 2.76
CA ARG A 93 13.72 0.41 2.64
C ARG A 93 12.56 1.36 2.99
N ARG A 94 12.79 2.68 3.06
CA ARG A 94 11.72 3.68 3.21
C ARG A 94 10.96 3.95 1.92
N PHE A 95 11.68 3.91 0.81
CA PHE A 95 11.17 4.11 -0.54
C PHE A 95 11.70 3.02 -1.46
N THR A 96 10.86 2.51 -2.35
CA THR A 96 11.26 1.52 -3.35
C THR A 96 10.69 1.86 -4.72
N SER A 97 11.49 1.59 -5.75
CA SER A 97 11.09 1.58 -7.16
C SER A 97 11.14 0.17 -7.78
N ASP A 98 11.43 -0.87 -6.99
CA ASP A 98 11.45 -2.27 -7.43
C ASP A 98 10.24 -3.02 -6.83
N ILE A 99 9.39 -3.57 -7.70
CA ILE A 99 8.23 -4.36 -7.32
C ILE A 99 8.56 -5.54 -6.40
N LYS A 100 9.79 -6.09 -6.49
CA LYS A 100 10.26 -7.17 -5.60
C LYS A 100 10.46 -6.72 -4.16
N GLN A 101 10.59 -5.41 -3.94
CA GLN A 101 10.76 -4.78 -2.64
C GLN A 101 9.43 -4.28 -2.04
N CYS A 102 8.27 -4.62 -2.62
CA CYS A 102 7.01 -4.46 -1.92
C CYS A 102 7.02 -5.25 -0.60
N VAL A 103 6.35 -4.71 0.42
CA VAL A 103 6.30 -5.32 1.75
C VAL A 103 5.57 -6.65 1.70
N ARG A 104 6.08 -7.63 2.45
CA ARG A 104 5.41 -8.93 2.65
C ARG A 104 5.28 -9.18 4.13
N LEU A 105 4.08 -9.55 4.56
CA LEU A 105 3.75 -9.84 5.95
C LEU A 105 3.18 -11.25 6.06
N SER A 106 3.75 -12.03 6.97
CA SER A 106 3.21 -13.32 7.38
C SER A 106 2.92 -13.31 8.88
N VAL A 107 2.05 -14.21 9.32
CA VAL A 107 1.65 -14.33 10.73
C VAL A 107 1.59 -15.81 11.13
N HIS A 108 2.04 -16.11 12.35
CA HIS A 108 1.96 -17.43 12.95
C HIS A 108 1.48 -17.34 14.42
N PRO A 109 0.43 -18.09 14.81
CA PRO A 109 -0.46 -18.85 13.94
C PRO A 109 -1.28 -17.92 13.01
N SER A 110 -1.71 -18.41 11.86
CA SER A 110 -2.56 -17.65 10.91
C SER A 110 -4.06 -17.82 11.15
N ASN A 111 -4.42 -18.66 12.12
CA ASN A 111 -5.79 -18.89 12.54
C ASN A 111 -5.87 -19.16 14.03
N ILE A 112 -6.98 -18.80 14.64
CA ILE A 112 -7.32 -19.15 16.03
C ILE A 112 -8.83 -19.38 16.17
N SER A 113 -9.22 -20.16 17.16
CA SER A 113 -10.62 -20.33 17.54
C SER A 113 -11.15 -19.04 18.15
N VAL A 114 -12.42 -18.71 17.94
CA VAL A 114 -13.10 -17.59 18.63
C VAL A 114 -13.09 -17.70 20.15
N SER A 115 -12.95 -18.92 20.68
CA SER A 115 -12.83 -19.18 22.13
C SER A 115 -11.41 -19.01 22.66
N GLN A 116 -10.41 -18.86 21.78
CA GLN A 116 -9.04 -18.56 22.16
C GLN A 116 -8.84 -17.05 22.17
N TYR A 117 -8.47 -16.52 23.32
CA TYR A 117 -8.18 -15.09 23.53
C TYR A 117 -6.75 -14.91 24.02
N SER A 118 -6.22 -13.71 23.81
CA SER A 118 -4.86 -13.33 24.22
C SER A 118 -3.76 -14.28 23.72
N VAL A 119 -3.93 -14.82 22.50
CA VAL A 119 -2.95 -15.69 21.86
C VAL A 119 -1.78 -14.84 21.36
N THR A 120 -0.56 -15.27 21.65
CA THR A 120 0.64 -14.64 21.09
C THR A 120 0.76 -14.94 19.60
N LEU A 121 0.78 -13.88 18.79
CA LEU A 121 1.00 -13.92 17.35
C LEU A 121 2.41 -13.42 17.03
N ILE A 122 3.08 -14.13 16.14
CA ILE A 122 4.41 -13.77 15.62
C ILE A 122 4.23 -13.37 14.17
N LEU A 123 4.49 -12.10 13.87
CA LEU A 123 4.49 -11.59 12.51
C LEU A 123 5.93 -11.47 12.00
N GLU A 124 6.14 -11.82 10.74
CA GLU A 124 7.41 -11.64 10.05
C GLU A 124 7.22 -10.70 8.87
N ALA A 125 7.94 -9.57 8.90
CA ALA A 125 7.84 -8.52 7.90
C ALA A 125 9.13 -8.44 7.06
N HIS A 126 8.99 -8.51 5.75
CA HIS A 126 10.08 -8.36 4.80
C HIS A 126 9.98 -7.06 4.01
N ASN A 127 11.12 -6.53 3.56
CA ASN A 127 11.24 -5.27 2.84
C ASN A 127 10.71 -4.03 3.59
N VAL A 128 10.71 -4.09 4.93
CA VAL A 128 10.32 -2.96 5.78
C VAL A 128 11.55 -2.15 6.22
N PRO A 129 11.41 -0.82 6.43
CA PRO A 129 12.44 -0.01 7.06
C PRO A 129 12.58 -0.35 8.54
N GLU A 130 13.48 0.32 9.24
CA GLU A 130 13.63 0.17 10.69
C GLU A 130 12.34 0.64 11.41
N LEU A 131 11.80 -0.21 12.27
CA LEU A 131 10.54 0.00 13.00
C LEU A 131 10.79 0.40 14.47
N SER A 132 11.86 1.14 14.75
CA SER A 132 12.25 1.52 16.12
C SER A 132 11.28 2.48 16.81
N ALA A 133 10.47 3.23 16.05
CA ALA A 133 9.34 3.99 16.59
C ALA A 133 8.22 3.11 17.18
N GLY A 134 8.23 1.81 16.85
CA GLY A 134 7.20 0.84 17.24
C GLY A 134 6.06 0.73 16.25
N VAL A 135 5.24 -0.30 16.44
CA VAL A 135 4.08 -0.59 15.58
C VAL A 135 2.89 -1.05 16.42
N ASN A 136 1.70 -0.92 15.85
CA ASN A 136 0.48 -1.55 16.35
C ASN A 136 0.03 -2.63 15.37
N CYS A 137 -0.51 -3.72 15.91
CA CYS A 137 -1.23 -4.74 15.15
C CYS A 137 -2.72 -4.40 15.18
N THR A 138 -3.30 -4.14 14.02
CA THR A 138 -4.70 -3.73 13.89
C THR A 138 -5.48 -4.81 13.15
N PHE A 139 -6.52 -5.36 13.76
CA PHE A 139 -7.41 -6.36 13.16
C PHE A 139 -8.60 -5.63 12.55
N GLU A 140 -8.51 -5.22 11.28
CA GLU A 140 -9.49 -4.33 10.63
C GLU A 140 -9.91 -3.18 11.55
N ASP A 141 -11.21 -2.96 11.75
CA ASP A 141 -11.76 -1.96 12.67
C ASP A 141 -12.10 -2.54 14.06
N LEU A 142 -11.68 -3.77 14.36
CA LEU A 142 -12.12 -4.54 15.52
C LEU A 142 -11.31 -4.22 16.78
N ALA A 143 -9.98 -4.23 16.63
CA ALA A 143 -9.06 -4.09 17.75
C ALA A 143 -7.69 -3.62 17.26
N GLU A 144 -7.00 -2.88 18.12
CA GLU A 144 -5.63 -2.43 17.91
C GLU A 144 -4.79 -2.78 19.15
N MET A 145 -3.68 -3.49 18.93
CA MET A 145 -2.83 -4.04 19.97
C MET A 145 -1.39 -3.53 19.80
N ASP A 146 -0.69 -3.27 20.90
CA ASP A 146 0.73 -2.93 20.83
C ASP A 146 1.56 -4.10 20.27
N GLY A 147 2.47 -3.80 19.35
CA GLY A 147 3.43 -4.74 18.79
C GLY A 147 4.83 -4.55 19.36
N LEU A 148 5.43 -5.63 19.88
CA LEU A 148 6.82 -5.66 20.30
C LEU A 148 7.71 -5.99 19.10
N VAL A 149 8.63 -5.10 18.75
CA VAL A 149 9.52 -5.26 17.58
C VAL A 149 10.88 -5.82 18.02
N GLU A 150 11.27 -6.95 17.45
CA GLU A 150 12.58 -7.58 17.61
C GLU A 150 13.16 -7.90 16.23
N GLY A 151 13.93 -6.96 15.67
CA GLY A 151 14.48 -7.09 14.31
C GLY A 151 13.38 -7.08 13.24
N ASN A 152 13.20 -8.19 12.52
CA ASN A 152 12.14 -8.37 11.52
C ASN A 152 10.91 -9.12 12.05
N ARG A 153 10.91 -9.47 13.34
CA ARG A 153 9.80 -10.16 14.01
C ARG A 153 9.03 -9.17 14.86
N ILE A 154 7.71 -9.25 14.78
CA ILE A 154 6.80 -8.45 15.59
C ILE A 154 5.94 -9.41 16.40
N THR A 155 5.91 -9.24 17.72
CA THR A 155 5.04 -10.02 18.60
C THR A 155 3.83 -9.19 19.00
N CYS A 156 2.64 -9.72 18.71
CA CYS A 156 1.36 -9.12 19.05
C CYS A 156 0.48 -10.11 19.80
N ILE A 157 -0.60 -9.63 20.40
CA ILE A 157 -1.58 -10.45 21.12
C ILE A 157 -2.88 -10.40 20.34
N SER A 158 -3.59 -11.53 20.21
CA SER A 158 -4.91 -11.56 19.58
C SER A 158 -5.93 -10.78 20.43
N PRO A 159 -7.01 -10.24 19.82
CA PRO A 159 -8.05 -9.50 20.55
C PRO A 159 -8.69 -10.34 21.66
N ALA A 160 -9.27 -9.68 22.67
CA ALA A 160 -10.00 -10.36 23.73
C ALA A 160 -11.35 -10.90 23.22
N GLU A 161 -11.93 -11.89 23.91
CA GLU A 161 -13.21 -12.52 23.53
C GLU A 161 -14.35 -11.49 23.33
N LYS A 162 -14.34 -10.38 24.09
CA LYS A 162 -15.34 -9.31 23.97
C LYS A 162 -15.17 -8.42 22.74
N GLU A 163 -13.97 -8.42 22.16
CA GLU A 163 -13.53 -7.58 21.03
C GLU A 163 -13.47 -8.37 19.73
N VAL A 164 -13.24 -9.70 19.79
CA VAL A 164 -13.47 -10.60 18.67
C VAL A 164 -14.95 -10.48 18.30
N PRO A 165 -15.26 -10.03 17.07
CA PRO A 165 -16.60 -9.59 16.75
C PRO A 165 -17.62 -10.70 16.99
N ARG A 166 -18.78 -10.30 17.55
CA ARG A 166 -20.01 -11.11 17.56
C ARG A 166 -20.40 -11.62 16.17
N ILE A 167 -19.80 -11.07 15.10
CA ILE A 167 -19.98 -11.46 13.70
C ILE A 167 -19.63 -12.94 13.49
N VAL A 168 -18.61 -13.50 14.17
CA VAL A 168 -18.31 -14.95 14.05
C VAL A 168 -19.35 -15.82 14.79
N VAL A 169 -20.11 -15.23 15.71
CA VAL A 169 -21.20 -15.92 16.42
C VAL A 169 -22.49 -15.92 15.59
N GLU A 170 -22.70 -14.93 14.72
CA GLU A 170 -23.92 -14.80 13.93
C GLU A 170 -23.82 -15.31 12.47
N GLN A 171 -22.63 -15.46 11.87
CA GLN A 171 -22.52 -15.58 10.40
C GLN A 171 -21.79 -16.81 9.81
N GLY A 172 -21.20 -17.74 10.58
CA GLY A 172 -20.67 -18.97 9.97
C GLY A 172 -19.60 -19.75 10.73
N ASP A 173 -19.00 -20.72 10.02
CA ASP A 173 -17.91 -21.61 10.48
C ASP A 173 -16.59 -20.86 10.72
N HIS A 174 -16.28 -19.87 9.89
CA HIS A 174 -15.07 -19.06 10.00
C HIS A 174 -15.25 -17.66 9.41
N GLN A 175 -14.43 -16.72 9.86
CA GLN A 175 -14.32 -15.35 9.38
C GLN A 175 -12.86 -15.05 9.03
N ILE A 176 -12.63 -14.50 7.84
CA ILE A 176 -11.32 -13.98 7.42
C ILE A 176 -11.33 -12.49 7.72
N VAL A 177 -10.29 -12.00 8.42
CA VAL A 177 -10.06 -10.58 8.67
C VAL A 177 -8.69 -10.17 8.15
N GLN A 178 -8.54 -8.90 7.79
CA GLN A 178 -7.23 -8.33 7.48
C GLN A 178 -6.50 -7.87 8.76
N LEU A 179 -5.34 -8.47 9.03
CA LEU A 179 -4.42 -8.05 10.08
C LEU A 179 -3.40 -7.08 9.48
N TYR A 180 -3.43 -5.83 9.93
CA TYR A 180 -2.54 -4.76 9.50
C TYR A 180 -1.42 -4.50 10.51
N LEU A 181 -0.25 -4.10 10.00
CA LEU A 181 0.76 -3.38 10.78
C LEU A 181 0.60 -1.88 10.55
N LYS A 182 0.44 -1.15 11.65
CA LYS A 182 0.33 0.31 11.68
C LYS A 182 1.59 0.91 12.31
N SER A 183 2.23 1.83 11.59
CA SER A 183 3.45 2.48 12.07
C SER A 183 3.10 3.51 13.16
N LYS A 184 3.80 3.51 14.29
CA LYS A 184 3.66 4.57 15.31
C LYS A 184 4.25 5.91 14.86
N GLU A 185 5.15 5.88 13.87
CA GLU A 185 5.75 7.10 13.31
C GLU A 185 4.76 7.89 12.45
N THR A 186 4.04 7.20 11.57
CA THR A 186 3.12 7.84 10.61
C THR A 186 1.66 7.74 11.01
N GLY A 187 1.32 6.81 11.91
CA GLY A 187 -0.07 6.48 12.25
C GLY A 187 -0.82 5.71 11.16
N LEU A 188 -0.13 5.27 10.11
CA LEU A 188 -0.73 4.64 8.92
C LEU A 188 -0.46 3.13 8.89
N ALA A 189 -1.43 2.37 8.38
CA ALA A 189 -1.26 0.95 8.05
C ALA A 189 -0.41 0.83 6.78
N PHE A 190 0.60 -0.04 6.81
CA PHE A 190 1.57 -0.16 5.69
C PHE A 190 1.79 -1.59 5.18
N ALA A 191 1.30 -2.58 5.92
CA ALA A 191 1.38 -3.99 5.55
C ALA A 191 0.14 -4.71 6.07
N ASN A 192 -0.29 -5.77 5.37
CA ASN A 192 -1.40 -6.59 5.79
C ASN A 192 -1.18 -8.08 5.49
N THR A 193 -1.95 -8.91 6.15
CA THR A 193 -2.04 -10.35 5.89
C THR A 193 -3.40 -10.86 6.33
N SER A 194 -3.87 -11.95 5.72
CA SER A 194 -5.14 -12.56 6.11
C SER A 194 -4.99 -13.35 7.40
N PHE A 195 -5.93 -13.19 8.32
CA PHE A 195 -6.00 -13.91 9.58
C PHE A 195 -7.41 -14.50 9.76
N VAL A 196 -7.50 -15.73 10.28
CA VAL A 196 -8.79 -16.46 10.34
C VAL A 196 -9.24 -16.71 11.78
N PHE A 197 -10.45 -16.29 12.10
CA PHE A 197 -11.16 -16.71 13.29
C PHE A 197 -12.15 -17.82 12.93
N TYR A 198 -12.08 -18.98 13.59
CA TYR A 198 -13.02 -20.09 13.35
C TYR A 198 -13.85 -20.44 14.58
N ASN A 199 -15.07 -20.94 14.38
CA ASN A 199 -16.00 -21.30 15.43
C ASN A 199 -16.58 -22.71 15.20
N CYS A 200 -15.95 -23.72 15.79
CA CYS A 200 -16.42 -25.10 15.65
C CYS A 200 -17.78 -25.38 16.33
N SER A 201 -18.28 -24.47 17.18
CA SER A 201 -19.54 -24.68 17.93
C SER A 201 -20.80 -24.58 17.06
N VAL A 202 -20.68 -24.05 15.84
CA VAL A 202 -21.82 -23.89 14.92
C VAL A 202 -22.17 -25.17 14.17
N HIS A 203 -21.24 -26.14 14.10
CA HIS A 203 -21.49 -27.42 13.43
C HIS A 203 -22.27 -28.36 14.35
N LYS A 204 -23.53 -28.64 13.98
CA LYS A 204 -24.32 -29.72 14.57
C LYS A 204 -24.14 -30.96 13.69
N SER A 205 -23.71 -32.06 14.31
CA SER A 205 -23.39 -33.34 13.65
C SER A 205 -24.51 -33.88 12.76
#